data_AF-A0A0S3SBF6-F1
#
_entry.id   AF-A0A0S3SBF6-F1
#
_cell.length_a   1.000
_cell.length_b   1.000
_cell.length_c   1.000
_cell.angle_alpha   90.00
_cell.angle_beta   90.00
_cell.angle_gamma   90.00
#
_symmetry.space_group_name_H-M   'P 1'
#
loop_
_entity.id
_entity.type
_entity.pdbx_description
1 polymer ?
#
loop_
_entity_poly.entity_id
_entity_poly.type
_entity_poly.pdbx_seq_one_letter_code
_entity_poly.pdbx_strand_id
1 'polypeptide(L)'
;LIFDEKLVDLLDLALSADTFNIVKNLRVIMEAGVEPLALMSQLATVITDILAGTYDFTKERRRRKFFRRQPCGDALESLVLHSFGIG
;
A
#
# COMPACT_ATOMS: atom_id res chain seq x y z
N LEU A 1 -14.03 13.64 -5.16
CA LEU A 1 -12.73 13.02 -5.51
C LEU A 1 -12.12 12.45 -4.24
N ILE A 2 -11.67 11.20 -4.27
CA ILE A 2 -10.99 10.57 -3.14
C ILE A 2 -9.50 10.88 -3.29
N PHE A 3 -8.82 11.18 -2.18
CA PHE A 3 -7.36 11.35 -2.20
C PHE A 3 -6.67 10.00 -2.47
N ASP A 4 -5.61 10.01 -3.29
CA ASP A 4 -4.80 8.82 -3.61
C ASP A 4 -4.32 8.07 -2.35
N GLU A 5 -4.04 8.80 -1.27
CA GLU A 5 -3.63 8.22 0.02
C GLU A 5 -4.66 7.23 0.58
N LYS A 6 -5.96 7.53 0.43
CA LYS A 6 -7.04 6.67 0.91
C LYS A 6 -7.26 5.48 0.00
N LEU A 7 -7.00 5.63 -1.30
CA LEU A 7 -7.09 4.54 -2.28
C LEU A 7 -5.97 3.54 -2.05
N VAL A 8 -4.74 3.99 -1.84
CA VAL A 8 -3.63 3.08 -1.56
C VAL A 8 -3.72 2.47 -0.17
N ASP A 9 -4.23 3.19 0.84
CA ASP A 9 -4.53 2.58 2.15
C ASP A 9 -5.57 1.46 2.01
N LEU A 10 -6.58 1.62 1.14
CA LEU A 10 -7.54 0.56 0.84
C LEU A 10 -6.88 -0.64 0.14
N LEU A 11 -5.98 -0.40 -0.81
CA LEU A 11 -5.20 -1.45 -1.47
C LEU A 11 -4.25 -2.17 -0.50
N ASP A 12 -3.61 -1.45 0.43
CA ASP A 12 -2.71 -2.03 1.44
C ASP A 12 -3.46 -2.95 2.40
N LEU A 13 -4.67 -2.55 2.81
CA LEU A 13 -5.56 -3.37 3.65
C LEU A 13 -6.07 -4.60 2.90
N ALA A 14 -6.40 -4.45 1.61
CA ALA A 14 -6.83 -5.56 0.76
C ALA A 14 -5.74 -6.60 0.57
N LEU A 15 -4.52 -6.16 0.26
CA LEU A 15 -3.37 -7.05 0.10
C LEU A 15 -2.96 -7.67 1.44
N SER A 16 -3.13 -6.94 2.55
CA SER A 16 -2.92 -7.46 3.93
C SER A 16 -3.96 -8.49 4.39
N ALA A 17 -4.95 -8.83 3.54
CA ALA A 17 -6.07 -9.71 3.87
C ALA A 17 -6.88 -9.23 5.12
N ASP A 18 -6.90 -7.92 5.39
CA ASP A 18 -7.64 -7.32 6.50
C ASP A 18 -9.07 -6.98 6.08
N THR A 19 -9.86 -8.01 5.78
CA THR A 19 -11.21 -7.89 5.21
C THR A 19 -12.17 -7.07 6.07
N PHE A 20 -12.00 -7.07 7.40
CA PHE A 20 -12.82 -6.27 8.31
C PHE A 20 -12.61 -4.77 8.12
N ASN A 21 -11.34 -4.34 8.00
CA ASN A 21 -11.03 -2.93 7.76
C ASN A 21 -11.37 -2.48 6.33
N ILE A 22 -11.34 -3.37 5.33
CA ILE A 22 -11.79 -3.08 3.96
C ILE A 22 -13.28 -2.70 3.96
N VAL A 23 -14.13 -3.54 4.56
CA VAL A 23 -15.59 -3.33 4.55
C VAL A 23 -15.97 -2.05 5.30
N LYS A 24 -15.29 -1.74 6.40
CA LYS A 24 -15.51 -0.50 7.16
C LYS A 24 -15.11 0.74 6.37
N ASN A 25 -13.94 0.74 5.73
CA ASN A 25 -13.48 1.87 4.93
C ASN A 25 -14.31 2.08 3.66
N LEU A 26 -14.71 0.99 2.99
CA LEU A 26 -15.61 1.06 1.83
C LEU A 26 -16.96 1.66 2.19
N ARG A 27 -17.55 1.24 3.32
CA ARG A 27 -18.81 1.80 3.80
C ARG A 27 -18.69 3.31 4.05
N VAL A 28 -17.62 3.76 4.71
CA VAL A 28 -17.37 5.20 4.94
C VAL A 28 -17.21 5.98 3.63
N ILE A 29 -16.57 5.39 2.62
CA ILE A 29 -16.39 6.01 1.30
C ILE A 29 -17.74 6.11 0.54
N MET A 30 -18.57 5.07 0.60
CA MET A 30 -19.90 5.07 0.00
C MET A 30 -20.86 6.02 0.72
N GLU A 31 -20.79 6.08 2.05
CA GLU A 31 -21.55 7.03 2.88
C GLU A 31 -21.16 8.50 2.61
N ALA A 32 -19.94 8.74 2.10
CA ALA A 32 -19.50 10.06 1.64
C ALA A 32 -20.07 10.46 0.26
N GLY A 33 -20.96 9.66 -0.33
CA GLY A 33 -21.62 9.95 -1.62
C GLY A 33 -20.73 9.74 -2.84
N VAL A 34 -19.67 8.93 -2.72
CA VAL A 34 -18.83 8.60 -3.87
C VAL A 34 -19.48 7.51 -4.71
N GLU A 35 -19.70 7.82 -5.99
CA GLU A 35 -20.21 6.87 -6.97
C GLU A 35 -19.29 5.66 -7.12
N PRO A 36 -19.81 4.41 -7.05
CA PRO A 36 -19.00 3.19 -7.10
C PRO A 36 -18.11 3.10 -8.33
N LEU A 37 -18.61 3.54 -9.49
CA LEU A 37 -17.86 3.52 -10.75
C LEU A 37 -16.68 4.51 -10.72
N ALA A 38 -16.87 5.67 -10.10
CA ALA A 38 -15.81 6.67 -9.96
C ALA A 38 -14.71 6.18 -9.00
N LEU A 39 -15.10 5.48 -7.91
CA LEU A 39 -14.16 4.82 -7.02
C LEU A 39 -13.38 3.72 -7.75
N MET A 40 -14.07 2.87 -8.52
CA MET A 40 -13.43 1.80 -9.30
C MET A 40 -12.45 2.34 -10.34
N SER A 41 -12.82 3.42 -11.05
CA SER A 41 -11.92 4.07 -12.01
C SER A 41 -10.68 4.64 -11.33
N GLN A 42 -10.84 5.30 -10.18
CA GLN A 42 -9.72 5.86 -9.42
C GLN A 42 -8.79 4.75 -8.87
N LEU A 43 -9.35 3.65 -8.35
CA LEU A 43 -8.57 2.49 -7.95
C LEU A 43 -7.82 1.87 -9.13
N ALA A 44 -8.47 1.74 -10.29
CA ALA A 44 -7.84 1.20 -11.49
C ALA A 44 -6.64 2.07 -11.93
N THR A 45 -6.80 3.40 -11.94
CA THR A 45 -5.70 4.33 -12.25
C THR A 45 -4.53 4.16 -11.29
N VAL A 46 -4.79 4.14 -9.98
CA VAL A 46 -3.73 3.96 -8.97
C VAL A 46 -3.03 2.60 -9.13
N ILE A 47 -3.77 1.51 -9.38
CA ILE A 47 -3.18 0.20 -9.64
C ILE A 47 -2.29 0.24 -10.89
N THR A 48 -2.77 0.85 -11.98
CA THR A 48 -2.00 0.99 -13.23
C THR A 48 -0.71 1.78 -13.02
N ASP A 49 -0.76 2.88 -12.27
CA ASP A 49 0.43 3.68 -11.96
C ASP A 49 1.43 2.93 -11.07
N ILE A 50 0.94 2.11 -10.13
CA ILE A 50 1.78 1.23 -9.30
C ILE A 50 2.47 0.19 -10.18
N LEU A 51 1.72 -0.47 -11.08
CA LEU A 51 2.25 -1.49 -11.99
C LEU A 51 3.22 -0.90 -13.02
N ALA A 52 2.99 0.34 -13.47
CA ALA A 52 3.88 1.07 -14.37
C ALA A 52 5.14 1.61 -13.65
N GLY A 53 5.17 1.58 -12.32
CA GLY A 53 6.26 2.14 -11.52
C GLY A 53 6.29 3.68 -11.50
N THR A 54 5.25 4.34 -12.01
CA THR A 54 5.09 5.80 -12.04
C THR A 54 4.50 6.35 -10.76
N TYR A 55 3.95 5.48 -9.90
CA TYR A 55 3.39 5.88 -8.61
C TYR A 55 4.47 6.31 -7.62
N ASP A 56 4.43 7.58 -7.19
CA ASP A 56 5.39 8.15 -6.25
C ASP A 56 5.01 7.84 -4.79
N PHE A 57 5.51 6.71 -4.30
CA PHE A 57 5.36 6.31 -2.90
C PHE A 57 6.07 7.25 -1.89
N THR A 58 6.98 8.13 -2.32
CA THR A 58 7.77 8.99 -1.40
C THR A 58 6.95 10.15 -0.83
N LYS A 59 5.87 10.54 -1.51
CA LYS A 59 4.90 11.52 -1.02
C LYS A 59 4.03 10.96 0.12
N GLU A 60 3.95 9.65 0.26
CA GLU A 60 3.06 8.96 1.19
C GLU A 60 3.81 8.30 2.33
N ARG A 61 4.08 9.11 3.35
CA ARG A 61 4.76 8.74 4.59
C ARG A 61 3.98 7.77 5.51
N ARG A 62 2.92 7.11 5.04
CA ARG A 62 2.19 6.13 5.86
C ARG A 62 2.85 4.76 5.75
N ARG A 63 3.07 4.13 6.92
CA ARG A 63 3.65 2.79 7.08
C ARG A 63 2.70 1.73 6.51
N ARG A 64 2.64 1.65 5.18
CA ARG A 64 1.94 0.59 4.44
C ARG A 64 2.58 -0.74 4.79
N LYS A 65 1.76 -1.72 5.16
CA LYS A 65 2.24 -3.04 5.59
C LYS A 65 2.75 -3.84 4.41
N PHE A 66 1.95 -3.90 3.34
CA PHE A 66 2.26 -4.65 2.12
C PHE A 66 3.19 -3.88 1.19
N PHE A 67 2.98 -2.57 1.05
CA PHE A 67 3.90 -1.73 0.26
C PHE A 67 5.17 -1.35 1.03
N ARG A 68 5.41 -1.92 2.23
CA ARG A 68 6.69 -1.79 2.90
C ARG A 68 7.73 -2.44 1.98
N ARG A 69 8.62 -1.63 1.41
CA ARG A 69 9.88 -2.16 0.89
C ARG A 69 10.61 -2.77 2.09
N GLN A 70 10.44 -4.07 2.34
CA GLN A 70 11.42 -4.82 3.09
C GLN A 70 12.63 -4.88 2.17
N PRO A 71 13.77 -4.24 2.51
CA PRO A 71 15.00 -4.58 1.83
C PRO A 71 15.21 -6.06 2.14
N CYS A 72 15.17 -6.91 1.13
CA CYS A 72 15.67 -8.28 1.22
C CYS A 72 17.21 -8.31 1.43
N GLY A 73 17.81 -7.20 1.88
CA GLY A 73 19.24 -7.00 2.08
C GLY A 73 19.66 -7.08 3.54
N ASP A 74 18.79 -6.73 4.50
CA ASP A 74 19.19 -6.68 5.92
C ASP A 74 19.46 -8.08 6.49
N ALA A 75 18.77 -9.10 5.96
CA ALA A 75 19.02 -10.49 6.32
C ALA A 75 20.36 -11.01 5.76
N LEU A 76 20.77 -10.53 4.57
CA LEU A 76 22.04 -10.92 3.96
C LEU A 76 23.21 -10.23 4.68
N GLU A 77 23.10 -8.94 4.99
CA GLU A 77 24.10 -8.18 5.74
C GLU A 77 24.31 -8.76 7.15
N SER A 78 23.22 -9.15 7.83
CA SER A 78 23.31 -9.83 9.13
C SER A 78 23.95 -11.22 9.03
N LEU A 79 23.71 -11.95 7.93
CA LEU A 79 24.36 -13.24 7.69
C LEU A 79 25.85 -13.08 7.38
N VAL A 80 26.22 -12.06 6.61
CA VAL A 80 27.61 -11.72 6.26
C VAL A 80 28.37 -11.28 7.51
N LEU A 81 27.83 -10.36 8.31
CA LEU A 81 28.48 -9.91 9.55
C LEU A 81 28.71 -11.07 10.54
N HIS A 82 27.71 -11.97 10.68
CA HIS A 82 27.85 -13.15 11.53
C HIS A 82 28.85 -14.18 10.97
N SER A 83 28.98 -14.27 9.63
CA SER A 83 29.95 -15.17 8.98
C SER A 83 31.39 -14.67 9.08
N PHE A 84 31.60 -13.35 9.18
CA PHE A 84 32.92 -12.73 9.31
C PHE A 84 33.32 -12.41 10.75
N GLY A 85 32.44 -12.64 11.74
CA GLY A 85 32.77 -12.47 13.16
C GLY A 85 33.13 -11.03 13.56
N ILE A 86 32.59 -10.03 12.85
CA ILE A 86 32.81 -8.63 13.19
C ILE A 86 31.62 -8.16 14.03
N GLY A 87 31.85 -8.04 15.34
CA GLY A 87 30.97 -7.41 16.33
C GLY A 87 31.74 -6.39 17.13
#